data_AF-A0AAW2BPQ9-F1
#
_entry.id   AF-A0AAW2BPQ9-F1
#
_cell.length_a   1.000
_cell.length_b   1.000
_cell.length_c   1.000
_cell.angle_alpha   90.00
_cell.angle_beta   90.00
_cell.angle_gamma   90.00
#
_symmetry.space_group_name_H-M   'P 1'
#
loop_
_entity.id
_entity.type
_entity.pdbx_description
1 polymer ?
#
loop_
_entity_poly.entity_id
_entity_poly.type
_entity_poly.pdbx_seq_one_letter_code
_entity_poly.pdbx_strand_id
1 'polypeptide(L)'
;MGSIYQGPPSLLQDLKVTVHKSSLVFPSQETEKRTLFLSNIDQVLNFDVETIHFFSSHKDFSPKIVADKLKNTLAKILVPYDFFAGRLKLNPETSRLEIDCNAAGAGFVVASSEYTLDEIGDLVYPNPAFAQLVCKTSNFLKPGDQPLCIFQLTSFKCGGFAMGLSVNHTTLDGLSFKLFLNNLAALGHNKPLAVTLSHDRHLLASRLPPHVTFPHPELVQLKIPINKDSNPRLCSHPRRPCLQYFPADLGQHQQP
;
A
#
# COMPACT_ATOMS: atom_id res chain seq x y z
N MET A 1 -2.92 38.65 33.21
CA MET A 1 -3.57 38.56 31.89
C MET A 1 -3.55 37.11 31.47
N GLY A 2 -4.66 36.39 31.65
CA GLY A 2 -4.75 34.99 31.24
C GLY A 2 -4.85 34.92 29.72
N SER A 3 -4.00 34.12 29.08
CA SER A 3 -4.18 33.80 27.66
C SER A 3 -5.51 33.07 27.53
N ILE A 4 -6.44 33.67 26.79
CA ILE A 4 -7.66 32.99 26.35
C ILE A 4 -7.21 31.72 25.64
N TYR A 5 -7.62 30.56 26.14
CA TYR A 5 -7.40 29.29 25.47
C TYR A 5 -8.22 29.36 24.16
N GLN A 6 -7.57 29.80 23.08
CA GLN A 6 -8.14 29.70 21.76
C GLN A 6 -8.24 28.19 21.48
N GLY A 7 -9.47 27.69 21.34
CA GLY A 7 -9.69 26.32 20.89
C GLY A 7 -8.92 26.06 19.60
N PRO A 8 -8.62 24.79 19.27
CA PRO A 8 -7.86 24.48 18.06
C PRO A 8 -8.51 25.16 16.86
N PRO A 9 -7.72 25.83 15.99
CA PRO A 9 -8.27 26.52 14.82
C PRO A 9 -9.15 25.54 14.05
N SER A 10 -10.31 26.01 13.58
CA SER A 10 -11.25 25.18 12.82
C SER A 10 -10.53 24.61 11.60
N LEU A 11 -10.28 23.31 11.61
CA LEU A 11 -9.63 22.61 10.49
C LEU A 11 -10.52 22.69 9.26
N LEU A 12 -9.94 23.01 8.09
CA LEU A 12 -10.64 22.90 6.82
C LEU A 12 -11.16 21.48 6.65
N GLN A 13 -12.43 21.33 6.29
CA GLN A 13 -13.07 20.03 6.05
C GLN A 13 -12.97 19.59 4.58
N ASP A 14 -12.90 20.55 3.66
CA ASP A 14 -12.84 20.36 2.22
C ASP A 14 -11.66 21.14 1.65
N LEU A 15 -10.71 20.45 1.02
CA LEU A 15 -9.52 21.06 0.42
C LEU A 15 -9.76 21.52 -1.03
N LYS A 16 -11.00 21.40 -1.54
CA LYS A 16 -11.37 21.78 -2.91
C LYS A 16 -10.48 21.12 -3.96
N VAL A 17 -10.21 19.82 -3.76
CA VAL A 17 -9.37 19.04 -4.68
C VAL A 17 -10.14 18.75 -5.96
N THR A 18 -9.60 19.21 -7.08
CA THR A 18 -10.10 18.93 -8.42
C THR A 18 -9.15 18.00 -9.13
N VAL A 19 -9.63 16.83 -9.55
CA VAL A 19 -8.85 15.86 -10.33
C VAL A 19 -8.90 16.24 -11.81
N HIS A 20 -7.72 16.39 -12.43
CA HIS A 20 -7.58 16.77 -13.84
C HIS A 20 -7.37 15.57 -14.74
N LYS A 21 -6.59 14.58 -14.27
CA LYS A 21 -6.21 13.42 -15.07
C LYS A 21 -5.95 12.22 -14.18
N SER A 22 -6.49 11.08 -14.58
CA SER A 22 -6.18 9.76 -14.02
C SER A 22 -5.67 8.85 -15.12
N SER A 23 -4.60 8.12 -14.87
CA SER A 23 -3.99 7.21 -15.83
C SER A 23 -3.20 6.12 -15.15
N LEU A 24 -2.90 5.04 -15.88
CA LEU A 24 -1.88 4.08 -15.46
C LEU A 24 -0.48 4.53 -15.90
N VAL A 25 0.51 4.18 -15.09
CA VAL A 25 1.94 4.25 -15.40
C VAL A 25 2.48 2.84 -15.46
N PHE A 26 3.18 2.53 -16.53
CA PHE A 26 3.75 1.22 -16.79
C PHE A 26 5.26 1.24 -16.57
N PRO A 27 5.89 0.08 -16.27
CA PRO A 27 7.34 -0.03 -16.26
C PRO A 27 7.94 0.49 -17.56
N SER A 28 9.03 1.27 -17.46
CA SER A 28 9.72 1.87 -18.61
C SER A 28 10.47 0.86 -19.47
N GLN A 29 10.66 -0.36 -18.97
CA GLN A 29 11.34 -1.47 -19.62
C GLN A 29 10.52 -2.75 -19.38
N GLU A 30 10.75 -3.77 -20.19
CA GLU A 30 10.18 -5.09 -19.95
C GLU A 30 10.63 -5.62 -18.58
N THR A 31 9.68 -6.19 -17.85
CA THR A 31 9.88 -6.76 -16.52
C THR A 31 9.58 -8.25 -16.57
N GLU A 32 10.25 -9.02 -15.73
CA GLU A 32 10.03 -10.46 -15.66
C GLU A 32 8.61 -10.75 -15.20
N LYS A 33 7.86 -11.51 -16.01
CA LYS A 33 6.54 -12.00 -15.61
C LYS A 33 6.72 -13.14 -14.63
N ARG A 34 6.34 -12.90 -13.37
CA ARG A 34 6.50 -13.86 -12.29
C ARG A 34 5.42 -13.70 -11.24
N THR A 35 5.24 -14.75 -10.46
CA THR A 35 4.44 -14.70 -9.25
C THR A 35 5.35 -14.49 -8.05
N LEU A 36 5.08 -13.47 -7.25
CA LEU A 36 5.83 -13.18 -6.05
C LEU A 36 5.10 -13.75 -4.82
N PHE A 37 5.81 -14.63 -4.10
CA PHE A 37 5.32 -15.26 -2.87
C PHE A 37 5.10 -14.23 -1.77
N LEU A 38 3.95 -14.30 -1.10
CA LEU A 38 3.65 -13.50 0.09
C LEU A 38 3.83 -14.36 1.35
N SER A 39 4.71 -13.90 2.25
CA SER A 39 4.98 -14.53 3.54
C SER A 39 3.76 -14.49 4.46
N ASN A 40 3.78 -15.23 5.57
CA ASN A 40 2.61 -15.27 6.47
C ASN A 40 2.25 -13.90 7.06
N ILE A 41 3.23 -13.02 7.27
CA ILE A 41 2.97 -11.64 7.70
C ILE A 41 2.31 -10.84 6.58
N ASP A 42 2.73 -11.02 5.32
CA ASP A 42 2.14 -10.32 4.19
C ASP A 42 0.68 -10.72 3.96
N GLN A 43 0.33 -12.00 4.17
CA GLN A 43 -1.04 -12.52 3.97
C GLN A 43 -2.11 -11.79 4.81
N VAL A 44 -1.73 -11.24 5.97
CA VAL A 44 -2.66 -10.53 6.87
C VAL A 44 -2.68 -9.02 6.65
N LEU A 45 -1.84 -8.51 5.75
CA LEU A 45 -1.68 -7.08 5.45
C LEU A 45 -2.37 -6.65 4.15
N ASN A 46 -3.43 -7.35 3.73
CA ASN A 46 -4.19 -6.98 2.53
C ASN A 46 -5.15 -5.81 2.78
N PHE A 47 -4.58 -4.63 2.97
CA PHE A 47 -5.26 -3.34 3.05
C PHE A 47 -4.31 -2.24 2.58
N ASP A 48 -4.83 -1.10 2.18
CA ASP A 48 -3.99 0.00 1.72
C ASP A 48 -3.55 0.90 2.88
N VAL A 49 -2.27 1.29 2.86
CA VAL A 49 -1.70 2.34 3.72
C VAL A 49 -1.58 3.62 2.91
N GLU A 50 -2.05 4.70 3.51
CA GLU A 50 -2.09 6.02 2.90
C GLU A 50 -1.00 6.90 3.50
N THR A 51 -0.21 7.56 2.65
CA THR A 51 0.84 8.50 3.07
C THR A 51 0.79 9.76 2.23
N ILE A 52 1.21 10.88 2.81
CA ILE A 52 1.19 12.20 2.15
C ILE A 52 2.52 12.88 2.43
N HIS A 53 3.13 13.40 1.36
CA HIS A 53 4.39 14.12 1.42
C HIS A 53 4.20 15.51 0.82
N PHE A 54 4.45 16.54 1.62
CA PHE A 54 4.31 17.93 1.19
C PHE A 54 5.65 18.52 0.73
N PHE A 55 5.59 19.32 -0.32
CA PHE A 55 6.74 19.98 -0.93
C PHE A 55 6.43 21.45 -1.16
N SER A 56 7.26 22.33 -0.59
CA SER A 56 7.18 23.77 -0.82
C SER A 56 7.42 24.11 -2.30
N SER A 57 6.94 25.28 -2.72
CA SER A 57 7.14 25.75 -4.08
C SER A 57 8.62 25.99 -4.38
N HIS A 58 9.01 25.71 -5.62
CA HIS A 58 10.36 26.00 -6.12
C HIS A 58 10.26 26.57 -7.53
N LYS A 59 11.02 27.63 -7.82
CA LYS A 59 10.89 28.42 -9.07
C LYS A 59 11.06 27.57 -10.33
N ASP A 60 11.99 26.63 -10.30
CA ASP A 60 12.30 25.75 -11.44
C ASP A 60 11.35 24.54 -11.58
N PHE A 61 10.46 24.31 -10.62
CA PHE A 61 9.59 23.13 -10.57
C PHE A 61 8.12 23.55 -10.56
N SER A 62 7.64 24.03 -11.71
CA SER A 62 6.21 24.27 -11.89
C SER A 62 5.39 22.97 -11.75
N PRO A 63 4.10 23.04 -11.38
CA PRO A 63 3.25 21.85 -11.22
C PRO A 63 3.30 20.88 -12.40
N LYS A 64 3.33 21.42 -13.63
CA LYS A 64 3.43 20.61 -14.85
C LYS A 64 4.76 19.86 -14.94
N ILE A 65 5.87 20.55 -14.67
CA ILE A 65 7.22 19.96 -14.67
C ILE A 65 7.30 18.86 -13.61
N VAL A 66 6.76 19.10 -12.42
CA VAL A 66 6.72 18.09 -11.34
C VAL A 66 5.90 16.88 -11.77
N ALA A 67 4.71 17.07 -12.35
CA ALA A 67 3.86 15.97 -12.81
C ALA A 67 4.56 15.10 -13.87
N ASP A 68 5.16 15.72 -14.88
CA ASP A 68 5.86 15.02 -15.96
C ASP A 68 7.10 14.29 -15.41
N LYS A 69 7.89 14.95 -14.55
CA LYS A 69 9.07 14.37 -13.92
C LYS A 69 8.70 13.20 -13.01
N LEU A 70 7.68 13.33 -12.18
CA LEU A 70 7.20 12.27 -11.31
C LEU A 70 6.69 11.09 -12.12
N LYS A 71 5.85 11.32 -13.14
CA LYS A 71 5.34 10.25 -14.01
C LYS A 71 6.47 9.45 -14.68
N ASN A 72 7.48 10.14 -15.20
CA ASN A 72 8.65 9.50 -15.82
C ASN A 72 9.49 8.74 -14.79
N THR A 73 9.64 9.28 -13.59
CA THR A 73 10.36 8.61 -12.49
C THR A 73 9.62 7.37 -12.01
N LEU A 74 8.28 7.43 -11.95
CA LEU A 74 7.43 6.29 -11.63
C LEU A 74 7.58 5.17 -12.67
N ALA A 75 7.58 5.49 -13.96
CA ALA A 75 7.82 4.48 -15.00
C ALA A 75 9.20 3.79 -14.83
N LYS A 76 10.24 4.55 -14.42
CA LYS A 76 11.57 4.00 -14.14
C LYS A 76 11.59 3.13 -12.89
N ILE A 77 10.99 3.56 -11.79
CA ILE A 77 11.04 2.83 -10.52
C ILE A 77 10.20 1.54 -10.55
N LEU A 78 9.16 1.49 -11.39
CA LEU A 78 8.37 0.28 -11.62
C LEU A 78 9.15 -0.84 -12.31
N VAL A 79 10.39 -0.61 -12.75
CA VAL A 79 11.27 -1.69 -13.25
C VAL A 79 11.87 -2.49 -12.09
N PRO A 80 12.61 -1.88 -11.14
CA PRO A 80 13.08 -2.60 -9.95
C PRO A 80 11.97 -2.90 -8.93
N TYR A 81 10.86 -2.16 -8.93
CA TYR A 81 9.67 -2.43 -8.11
C TYR A 81 8.51 -2.95 -8.99
N ASP A 82 8.79 -3.95 -9.82
CA ASP A 82 7.85 -4.58 -10.76
C ASP A 82 6.52 -5.00 -10.13
N PHE A 83 6.57 -5.48 -8.88
CA PHE A 83 5.39 -5.88 -8.13
C PHE A 83 4.35 -4.75 -7.96
N PHE A 84 4.74 -3.47 -7.96
CA PHE A 84 3.75 -2.37 -7.90
C PHE A 84 2.92 -2.22 -9.17
N ALA A 85 3.44 -2.68 -10.30
CA ALA A 85 2.70 -2.78 -11.55
C ALA A 85 1.90 -4.10 -11.66
N GLY A 86 1.98 -4.98 -10.66
CA GLY A 86 1.26 -6.25 -10.61
C GLY A 86 -0.15 -6.14 -10.04
N ARG A 87 -0.76 -7.31 -9.78
CA ARG A 87 -2.08 -7.46 -9.13
C ARG A 87 -2.04 -8.55 -8.08
N LEU A 88 -2.84 -8.40 -7.03
CA LEU A 88 -3.08 -9.49 -6.09
C LEU A 88 -3.89 -10.59 -6.78
N LYS A 89 -3.48 -11.83 -6.57
CA LYS A 89 -4.11 -13.02 -7.11
C LYS A 89 -4.23 -14.07 -6.01
N LEU A 90 -5.36 -14.77 -5.96
CA LEU A 90 -5.52 -15.96 -5.14
C LEU A 90 -5.03 -17.18 -5.91
N ASN A 91 -4.11 -17.94 -5.32
CA ASN A 91 -3.68 -19.22 -5.85
C ASN A 91 -4.71 -20.31 -5.50
N PRO A 92 -5.37 -20.96 -6.47
CA PRO A 92 -6.42 -21.94 -6.20
C PRO A 92 -5.90 -23.25 -5.61
N GLU A 93 -4.63 -23.60 -5.85
CA GLU A 93 -4.03 -24.84 -5.33
C GLU A 93 -3.62 -24.70 -3.88
N THR A 94 -3.01 -23.56 -3.52
CA THR A 94 -2.50 -23.31 -2.17
C THR A 94 -3.47 -22.52 -1.30
N SER A 95 -4.53 -21.93 -1.89
CA SER A 95 -5.45 -20.99 -1.24
C SER A 95 -4.76 -19.77 -0.61
N ARG A 96 -3.57 -19.40 -1.11
CA ARG A 96 -2.79 -18.24 -0.63
C ARG A 96 -2.88 -17.06 -1.58
N LEU A 97 -2.79 -15.84 -1.04
CA LEU A 97 -2.60 -14.64 -1.86
C LEU A 97 -1.16 -14.56 -2.35
N GLU A 98 -0.99 -14.11 -3.59
CA GLU A 98 0.28 -13.90 -4.26
C GLU A 98 0.21 -12.60 -5.07
N ILE A 99 1.36 -12.03 -5.44
CA ILE A 99 1.40 -10.91 -6.39
C ILE A 99 1.74 -11.44 -7.77
N ASP A 100 0.82 -11.31 -8.71
CA ASP A 100 1.06 -11.53 -10.13
C ASP A 100 1.76 -10.29 -10.72
N CYS A 101 3.08 -10.38 -10.95
CA CYS A 101 3.89 -9.32 -11.53
C CYS A 101 3.69 -9.31 -13.06
N ASN A 102 2.53 -8.81 -13.49
CA ASN A 102 2.06 -8.85 -14.89
C ASN A 102 2.20 -7.52 -15.64
N ALA A 103 2.89 -6.54 -15.06
CA ALA A 103 3.09 -5.21 -15.62
C ALA A 103 1.80 -4.46 -16.02
N ALA A 104 0.66 -4.73 -15.35
CA ALA A 104 -0.60 -4.02 -15.52
C ALA A 104 -0.59 -2.53 -15.06
N GLY A 105 0.53 -2.07 -14.49
CA GLY A 105 0.79 -0.68 -14.18
C GLY A 105 0.26 -0.22 -12.81
N ALA A 106 0.75 0.93 -12.36
CA ALA A 106 0.34 1.61 -11.13
C ALA A 106 -0.53 2.84 -11.45
N GLY A 107 -1.40 3.23 -10.52
CA GLY A 107 -2.26 4.39 -10.69
C GLY A 107 -1.48 5.71 -10.57
N PHE A 108 -1.79 6.68 -11.42
CA PHE A 108 -1.24 8.03 -11.36
C PHE A 108 -2.33 9.08 -11.63
N VAL A 109 -2.53 9.94 -10.65
CA VAL A 109 -3.57 10.97 -10.62
C VAL A 109 -2.91 12.34 -10.49
N VAL A 110 -3.35 13.29 -11.31
CA VAL A 110 -2.95 14.69 -11.25
C VAL A 110 -4.17 15.52 -10.85
N ALA A 111 -4.02 16.32 -9.80
CA ALA A 111 -5.07 17.13 -9.21
C ALA A 111 -4.53 18.51 -8.81
N SER A 112 -5.42 19.44 -8.48
CA SER A 112 -5.07 20.70 -7.85
C SER A 112 -6.02 21.06 -6.72
N SER A 113 -5.56 21.91 -5.82
CA SER A 113 -6.38 22.58 -4.81
C SER A 113 -6.37 24.09 -5.05
N GLU A 114 -7.48 24.73 -4.73
CA GLU A 114 -7.61 26.19 -4.74
C GLU A 114 -6.96 26.86 -3.53
N TYR A 115 -6.47 26.08 -2.56
CA TYR A 115 -5.74 26.58 -1.40
C TYR A 115 -4.23 26.62 -1.66
N THR A 116 -3.52 27.34 -0.82
CA THR A 116 -2.08 27.27 -0.60
C THR A 116 -1.76 26.24 0.50
N LEU A 117 -0.50 25.82 0.60
CA LEU A 117 -0.07 24.92 1.68
C LEU A 117 -0.23 25.54 3.08
N ASP A 118 -0.09 26.86 3.22
CA ASP A 118 -0.25 27.54 4.50
C ASP A 118 -1.72 27.64 4.93
N GLU A 119 -2.64 27.73 3.96
CA GLU A 119 -4.09 27.80 4.22
C GLU A 119 -4.70 26.47 4.68
N ILE A 120 -4.09 25.33 4.32
CA ILE A 120 -4.62 24.00 4.69
C ILE A 120 -4.25 23.55 6.11
N GLY A 121 -3.51 24.38 6.84
CA GLY A 121 -3.15 24.19 8.25
C GLY A 121 -1.73 23.68 8.46
N ASP A 122 -1.44 23.22 9.68
CA ASP A 122 -0.14 22.65 10.00
C ASP A 122 0.02 21.27 9.37
N LEU A 123 0.98 21.16 8.44
CA LEU A 123 1.25 19.97 7.65
C LEU A 123 1.85 18.81 8.47
N VAL A 124 2.31 19.08 9.70
CA VAL A 124 2.85 18.06 10.62
C VAL A 124 1.74 17.32 11.35
N TYR A 125 0.62 17.99 11.62
CA TYR A 125 -0.49 17.39 12.36
C TYR A 125 -1.51 16.75 11.41
N PRO A 126 -2.12 15.61 11.81
CA PRO A 126 -3.13 14.97 11.00
C PRO A 126 -4.37 15.87 10.87
N ASN A 127 -4.75 16.15 9.61
CA ASN A 127 -6.01 16.78 9.27
C ASN A 127 -6.87 15.76 8.48
N PRO A 128 -8.09 15.42 8.93
CA PRO A 128 -8.97 14.52 8.19
C PRO A 128 -9.19 14.89 6.72
N ALA A 129 -9.15 16.19 6.39
CA ALA A 129 -9.30 16.66 5.01
C ALA A 129 -8.12 16.27 4.11
N PHE A 130 -6.93 15.99 4.66
CA PHE A 130 -5.78 15.49 3.91
C PHE A 130 -6.05 14.15 3.22
N ALA A 131 -7.07 13.38 3.65
CA ALA A 131 -7.50 12.18 2.95
C ALA A 131 -7.91 12.44 1.48
N GLN A 132 -8.27 13.69 1.13
CA GLN A 132 -8.57 14.10 -0.26
C GLN A 132 -7.31 14.21 -1.14
N LEU A 133 -6.12 14.26 -0.53
CA LEU A 133 -4.84 14.30 -1.22
C LEU A 133 -4.34 12.91 -1.63
N VAL A 134 -5.09 11.85 -1.28
CA VAL A 134 -4.79 10.46 -1.65
C VAL A 134 -5.96 9.90 -2.47
N CYS A 135 -5.66 9.41 -3.67
CA CYS A 135 -6.66 8.73 -4.48
C CYS A 135 -6.82 7.28 -3.98
N LYS A 136 -8.03 6.95 -3.50
CA LYS A 136 -8.36 5.62 -2.96
C LYS A 136 -9.05 4.72 -3.97
N THR A 137 -9.57 5.29 -5.05
CA THR A 137 -10.44 4.56 -5.98
C THR A 137 -9.78 4.38 -7.33
N SER A 138 -9.88 3.16 -7.84
CA SER A 138 -9.53 2.77 -9.21
C SER A 138 -10.71 2.99 -10.15
N ASN A 139 -11.53 4.04 -9.95
CA ASN A 139 -12.74 4.29 -10.76
C ASN A 139 -12.43 4.51 -12.26
N PHE A 140 -11.16 4.72 -12.60
CA PHE A 140 -10.66 4.81 -13.97
C PHE A 140 -10.25 3.45 -14.58
N LEU A 141 -10.42 2.35 -13.84
CA LEU A 141 -10.10 0.98 -14.25
C LEU A 141 -11.34 0.11 -14.35
N LYS A 142 -11.17 -1.09 -14.91
CA LYS A 142 -12.25 -2.07 -15.04
C LYS A 142 -12.64 -2.59 -13.64
N PRO A 143 -13.92 -2.97 -13.42
CA PRO A 143 -14.32 -3.64 -12.20
C PRO A 143 -13.44 -4.88 -11.93
N GLY A 144 -12.89 -4.98 -10.72
CA GLY A 144 -11.97 -6.05 -10.31
C GLY A 144 -10.49 -5.80 -10.63
N ASP A 145 -10.15 -4.74 -11.36
CA ASP A 145 -8.77 -4.32 -11.61
C ASP A 145 -8.30 -3.36 -10.51
N GLN A 146 -7.56 -3.87 -9.52
CA GLN A 146 -7.08 -3.11 -8.36
C GLN A 146 -5.55 -2.95 -8.38
N PRO A 147 -5.02 -1.74 -8.63
CA PRO A 147 -3.59 -1.46 -8.53
C PRO A 147 -3.08 -1.66 -7.11
N LEU A 148 -1.84 -2.12 -6.99
CA LEU A 148 -1.17 -2.24 -5.68
C LEU A 148 -0.59 -0.92 -5.18
N CYS A 149 -0.51 0.08 -6.05
CA CYS A 149 -0.07 1.42 -5.71
C CYS A 149 -0.78 2.47 -6.58
N ILE A 150 -1.23 3.55 -5.95
CA ILE A 150 -1.78 4.74 -6.62
C ILE A 150 -1.06 5.97 -6.09
N PHE A 151 -0.53 6.78 -6.99
CA PHE A 151 0.11 8.06 -6.69
C PHE A 151 -0.83 9.19 -7.11
N GLN A 152 -1.07 10.13 -6.21
CA GLN A 152 -1.77 11.38 -6.50
C GLN A 152 -0.81 12.56 -6.30
N LEU A 153 -0.68 13.39 -7.32
CA LEU A 153 0.01 14.67 -7.24
C LEU A 153 -1.03 15.78 -7.20
N THR A 154 -1.12 16.49 -6.08
CA THR A 154 -2.02 17.64 -5.92
C THR A 154 -1.20 18.93 -5.84
N SER A 155 -1.34 19.81 -6.82
CA SER A 155 -0.68 21.14 -6.80
C SER A 155 -1.53 22.20 -6.11
N PHE A 156 -0.90 23.11 -5.37
CA PHE A 156 -1.55 24.19 -4.63
C PHE A 156 -1.28 25.56 -5.28
N LYS A 157 -2.10 26.57 -4.96
CA LYS A 157 -1.97 27.93 -5.52
C LYS A 157 -0.61 28.58 -5.29
N CYS A 158 0.06 28.25 -4.19
CA CYS A 158 1.41 28.77 -3.88
C CYS A 158 2.52 28.17 -4.77
N GLY A 159 2.18 27.22 -5.65
CA GLY A 159 3.13 26.47 -6.47
C GLY A 159 3.74 25.25 -5.78
N GLY A 160 3.44 25.03 -4.49
CA GLY A 160 3.78 23.81 -3.77
C GLY A 160 2.89 22.64 -4.19
N PHE A 161 3.23 21.43 -3.74
CA PHE A 161 2.44 20.23 -4.05
C PHE A 161 2.45 19.21 -2.91
N ALA A 162 1.44 18.35 -2.90
CA ALA A 162 1.40 17.13 -2.10
C ALA A 162 1.50 15.92 -3.01
N MET A 163 2.32 14.95 -2.62
CA MET A 163 2.36 13.62 -3.20
C MET A 163 1.68 12.66 -2.22
N GLY A 164 0.45 12.28 -2.53
CA GLY A 164 -0.30 11.24 -1.81
C GLY A 164 -0.07 9.87 -2.43
N LEU A 165 0.07 8.85 -1.59
CA LEU A 165 0.22 7.46 -2.03
C LEU A 165 -0.81 6.60 -1.30
N SER A 166 -1.45 5.70 -2.04
CA SER A 166 -2.20 4.56 -1.51
C SER A 166 -1.46 3.29 -1.92
N VAL A 167 -0.92 2.55 -0.96
CA VAL A 167 -0.07 1.38 -1.20
C VAL A 167 -0.65 0.18 -0.50
N ASN A 168 -0.89 -0.92 -1.22
CA ASN A 168 -1.33 -2.16 -0.60
C ASN A 168 -0.23 -2.71 0.31
N HIS A 169 -0.53 -2.85 1.60
CA HIS A 169 0.45 -3.14 2.65
C HIS A 169 1.06 -4.54 2.55
N THR A 170 0.48 -5.45 1.73
CA THR A 170 1.16 -6.70 1.37
C THR A 170 2.49 -6.47 0.65
N THR A 171 2.68 -5.31 0.02
CA THR A 171 3.86 -5.02 -0.79
C THR A 171 5.06 -4.54 0.03
N LEU A 172 4.88 -3.65 1.01
CA LEU A 172 5.96 -3.04 1.77
C LEU A 172 5.52 -2.80 3.21
N ASP A 173 6.45 -2.95 4.14
CA ASP A 173 6.35 -2.40 5.50
C ASP A 173 6.83 -0.95 5.57
N GLY A 174 6.74 -0.32 6.75
CA GLY A 174 7.16 1.07 6.90
C GLY A 174 8.64 1.32 6.59
N LEU A 175 9.53 0.37 6.89
CA LEU A 175 10.96 0.50 6.62
C LEU A 175 11.25 0.42 5.12
N SER A 176 10.73 -0.59 4.45
CA SER A 176 10.88 -0.79 3.01
C SER A 176 10.15 0.29 2.21
N PHE A 177 9.05 0.86 2.72
CA PHE A 177 8.42 2.06 2.15
C PHE A 177 9.34 3.30 2.22
N LYS A 178 10.02 3.53 3.35
CA LYS A 178 11.03 4.61 3.45
C LYS A 178 12.16 4.40 2.44
N LEU A 179 12.65 3.16 2.29
CA LEU A 179 13.68 2.84 1.30
C LEU A 179 13.18 3.04 -0.14
N PHE A 180 11.91 2.73 -0.41
CA PHE A 180 11.25 3.05 -1.68
C PHE A 180 11.25 4.56 -1.97
N LEU A 181 10.89 5.40 -1.00
CA LEU A 181 10.94 6.86 -1.17
C LEU A 181 12.36 7.37 -1.46
N ASN A 182 13.38 6.81 -0.81
CA ASN A 182 14.78 7.14 -1.09
C ASN A 182 15.17 6.76 -2.54
N ASN A 183 14.78 5.56 -2.98
CA ASN A 183 15.02 5.10 -4.34
C ASN A 183 14.25 5.94 -5.38
N LEU A 184 13.01 6.33 -5.09
CA LEU A 184 12.20 7.22 -5.93
C LEU A 184 12.88 8.58 -6.08
N ALA A 185 13.34 9.16 -4.98
CA ALA A 185 14.06 10.43 -4.98
C ALA A 185 15.39 10.33 -5.74
N ALA A 186 16.14 9.23 -5.59
CA ALA A 186 17.40 9.01 -6.31
C ALA A 186 17.17 8.95 -7.83
N LEU A 187 16.21 8.14 -8.29
CA LEU A 187 15.84 8.06 -9.70
C LEU A 187 15.28 9.39 -10.24
N GLY A 188 14.54 10.14 -9.42
CA GLY A 188 14.08 11.49 -9.76
C GLY A 188 15.22 12.48 -9.97
N HIS A 189 16.40 12.21 -9.41
CA HIS A 189 17.63 12.96 -9.65
C HIS A 189 18.53 12.31 -10.72
N ASN A 190 18.03 11.32 -11.46
CA ASN A 190 18.81 10.52 -12.42
C ASN A 190 20.06 9.87 -11.79
N LYS A 191 19.99 9.51 -10.50
CA LYS A 191 21.02 8.73 -9.81
C LYS A 191 20.63 7.24 -9.80
N PRO A 192 21.58 6.32 -9.59
CA PRO A 192 21.27 4.92 -9.30
C PRO A 192 20.37 4.78 -8.06
N LEU A 193 19.79 3.59 -7.87
CA LEU A 193 19.05 3.27 -6.64
C LEU A 193 19.94 3.55 -5.41
N ALA A 194 19.36 4.21 -4.41
CA ALA A 194 20.04 4.48 -3.15
C ALA A 194 20.29 3.20 -2.35
N VAL A 195 19.40 2.22 -2.49
CA VAL A 195 19.48 0.90 -1.82
C VAL A 195 19.07 -0.20 -2.77
N THR A 196 19.85 -1.28 -2.78
CA THR A 196 19.56 -2.52 -3.52
C THR A 196 18.42 -3.29 -2.87
N LEU A 197 17.49 -3.79 -3.69
CA LEU A 197 16.31 -4.53 -3.23
C LEU A 197 16.60 -6.02 -3.17
N SER A 198 16.00 -6.69 -2.19
CA SER A 198 15.80 -8.13 -2.21
C SER A 198 14.31 -8.42 -2.28
N HIS A 199 13.91 -9.18 -3.30
CA HIS A 199 12.53 -9.63 -3.47
C HIS A 199 12.26 -11.01 -2.87
N ASP A 200 13.29 -11.65 -2.29
CA ASP A 200 13.14 -13.00 -1.75
C ASP A 200 12.40 -12.97 -0.41
N ARG A 201 11.09 -13.21 -0.48
CA ARG A 201 10.21 -13.34 0.69
C ARG A 201 10.18 -14.75 1.26
N HIS A 202 10.82 -15.72 0.62
CA HIS A 202 10.91 -17.07 1.15
C HIS A 202 11.80 -17.14 2.40
N LEU A 203 12.63 -16.11 2.64
CA LEU A 203 13.34 -15.90 3.91
C LEU A 203 12.39 -15.84 5.12
N LEU A 204 11.12 -15.47 4.89
CA LEU A 204 10.04 -15.44 5.89
C LEU A 204 8.97 -16.51 5.66
N ALA A 205 9.26 -17.52 4.83
CA ALA A 205 8.37 -18.67 4.68
C ALA A 205 8.32 -19.48 5.97
N SER A 206 7.13 -19.95 6.34
CA SER A 206 7.00 -20.90 7.45
C SER A 206 7.69 -22.21 7.10
N ARG A 207 8.32 -22.82 8.12
CA ARG A 207 8.93 -24.15 8.01
C ARG A 207 7.88 -25.19 7.62
N LEU A 208 8.29 -26.13 6.77
CA LEU A 208 7.53 -27.31 6.41
C LEU A 208 8.43 -28.55 6.62
N PRO A 209 8.15 -29.41 7.61
CA PRO A 209 7.05 -29.33 8.57
C PRO A 209 7.22 -28.19 9.59
N PRO A 210 6.13 -27.75 10.26
CA PRO A 210 6.23 -26.82 11.37
C PRO A 210 7.13 -27.38 12.48
N HIS A 211 8.00 -26.53 13.03
CA HIS A 211 8.85 -26.90 14.16
C HIS A 211 8.50 -26.00 15.35
N VAL A 212 7.63 -26.52 16.22
CA VAL A 212 7.10 -25.85 17.41
C VAL A 212 8.00 -26.21 18.59
N THR A 213 8.73 -25.24 19.14
CA THR A 213 9.71 -25.47 20.22
C THR A 213 9.12 -25.31 21.62
N PHE A 214 7.95 -24.69 21.75
CA PHE A 214 7.23 -24.52 23.02
C PHE A 214 5.72 -24.43 22.79
N PRO A 215 4.89 -24.70 23.81
CA PRO A 215 3.44 -24.58 23.68
C PRO A 215 3.00 -23.14 23.45
N HIS A 216 2.15 -22.92 22.45
CA HIS A 216 1.51 -21.63 22.16
C HIS A 216 0.04 -21.68 22.58
N PRO A 217 -0.31 -21.38 23.86
CA PRO A 217 -1.69 -21.40 24.34
C PRO A 217 -2.62 -20.47 23.53
N GLU A 218 -2.08 -19.39 22.97
CA GLU A 218 -2.77 -18.45 22.09
C GLU A 218 -3.16 -19.02 20.72
N LEU A 219 -2.55 -20.14 20.31
CA LEU A 219 -2.82 -20.83 19.04
C LEU A 219 -3.56 -22.17 19.22
N VAL A 220 -4.09 -22.43 20.42
CA VAL A 220 -4.85 -23.67 20.69
C VAL A 220 -6.11 -23.72 19.82
N GLN A 221 -6.25 -24.80 19.06
CA GLN A 221 -7.49 -25.07 18.33
C GLN A 221 -8.60 -25.39 19.32
N LEU A 222 -9.51 -24.42 19.50
CA LEU A 222 -10.76 -24.65 20.19
C LEU A 222 -11.62 -25.57 19.30
N LYS A 223 -11.90 -26.79 19.77
CA LYS A 223 -12.89 -27.68 19.17
C LYS A 223 -14.29 -27.12 19.46
N ILE A 224 -14.67 -26.05 18.78
CA ILE A 224 -16.02 -25.51 18.85
C ILE A 224 -16.94 -26.45 18.05
N PRO A 225 -17.95 -27.08 18.66
CA PRO A 225 -18.92 -27.88 17.92
C PRO A 225 -19.63 -26.95 16.93
N ILE A 226 -19.37 -27.12 15.63
CA ILE A 226 -20.15 -26.45 14.59
C ILE A 226 -21.53 -27.11 14.61
N ASN A 227 -22.52 -26.42 15.17
CA ASN A 227 -23.89 -26.89 15.17
C ASN A 227 -24.36 -26.97 13.71
N LYS A 228 -24.78 -28.16 13.27
CA LYS A 228 -25.16 -28.43 11.87
C LYS A 228 -26.42 -27.68 11.41
N ASP A 229 -27.10 -26.97 12.33
CA ASP A 229 -28.33 -26.21 12.04
C ASP A 229 -28.15 -24.68 12.04
N SER A 230 -26.92 -24.17 12.21
CA SER A 230 -26.65 -22.75 11.93
C SER A 230 -26.04 -22.59 10.53
N ASN A 231 -26.86 -22.09 9.61
CA ASN A 231 -26.49 -21.56 8.30
C ASN A 231 -25.03 -21.04 8.27
N PRO A 232 -24.14 -21.50 7.38
CA PRO A 232 -22.69 -21.19 7.43
C PRO A 232 -22.32 -19.72 7.11
N ARG A 233 -23.22 -18.76 7.34
CA ARG A 233 -23.01 -17.32 7.13
C ARG A 233 -22.33 -16.62 8.32
N LEU A 234 -21.41 -17.29 9.01
CA LEU A 234 -20.45 -16.63 9.91
C LEU A 234 -19.03 -16.68 9.35
N CYS A 235 -18.90 -16.45 8.05
CA CYS A 235 -17.68 -15.95 7.39
C CYS A 235 -18.10 -15.18 6.13
N SER A 236 -18.86 -14.10 6.29
CA SER A 236 -19.19 -13.17 5.19
C SER A 236 -18.64 -11.77 5.46
N HIS A 237 -17.41 -11.68 5.96
CA HIS A 237 -16.67 -10.44 5.96
C HIS A 237 -15.39 -10.60 5.13
N PRO A 238 -15.23 -9.83 4.03
CA PRO A 238 -14.20 -10.07 3.01
C PRO A 238 -12.77 -9.68 3.44
N ARG A 239 -12.49 -9.57 4.75
CA ARG A 239 -11.22 -9.05 5.30
C ARG A 239 -10.53 -9.94 6.33
N ARG A 240 -10.88 -11.22 6.45
CA ARG A 240 -10.12 -12.16 7.30
C ARG A 240 -9.67 -13.36 6.47
N PRO A 241 -8.36 -13.57 6.28
CA PRO A 241 -7.86 -14.81 5.71
C PRO A 241 -8.22 -15.96 6.66
N CYS A 242 -8.93 -16.97 6.17
CA CYS A 242 -8.98 -18.27 6.85
C CYS A 242 -7.56 -18.84 6.81
N LEU A 243 -6.90 -18.86 7.96
CA LEU A 243 -5.69 -19.65 8.14
C LEU A 243 -6.09 -21.13 8.02
N GLN A 244 -5.91 -21.72 6.85
CA GLN A 244 -5.93 -23.17 6.72
C GLN A 244 -4.68 -23.71 7.43
N TYR A 245 -4.87 -24.12 8.68
CA TYR A 245 -3.85 -24.83 9.44
C TYR A 245 -3.87 -26.31 9.06
N PHE A 246 -2.72 -26.83 8.64
CA PHE A 246 -2.50 -28.25 8.47
C PHE A 246 -2.58 -28.96 9.83
N PRO A 247 -3.32 -30.08 9.96
CA PRO A 247 -3.38 -30.83 11.20
C PRO A 247 -2.01 -31.46 11.49
N ALA A 248 -1.47 -31.20 12.69
CA ALA A 248 -0.41 -32.03 13.25
C ALA A 248 -1.06 -33.26 13.87
N ASP A 249 -0.74 -34.44 13.33
CA ASP A 249 -1.19 -35.71 13.87
C ASP A 249 -0.49 -35.95 15.21
N LEU A 250 -1.21 -35.75 16.31
CA LEU A 250 -0.73 -36.08 17.65
C LEU A 250 -0.88 -37.60 17.81
N GLY A 251 0.22 -38.31 17.55
CA GLY A 251 0.32 -39.74 17.80
C GLY A 251 -0.19 -40.13 19.18
N GLN A 252 -1.08 -41.13 19.19
CA GLN A 252 -1.65 -41.70 20.41
C GLN A 252 -0.55 -42.31 21.28
N HIS A 253 -0.28 -41.71 22.43
CA HIS A 253 0.40 -42.40 23.52
C HIS A 253 -0.61 -43.31 24.23
N GLN A 254 -0.58 -44.60 23.89
CA GLN A 254 -1.03 -45.66 24.78
C GLN A 254 -0.07 -45.76 25.96
N GLN A 255 -0.63 -45.76 27.18
CA GLN A 255 0.04 -46.21 28.40
C GLN A 255 -0.97 -46.98 29.27
N PRO A 256 -0.48 -47.89 30.13
CA PRO A 256 -0.88 -49.29 30.21
C PRO A 256 -2.17 -49.58 30.99
#